data_AF-G3IFJ4-F1
#
_entry.id   AF-G3IFJ4-F1
#
_cell.length_a   1.000
_cell.length_b   1.000
_cell.length_c   1.000
_cell.angle_alpha   90.00
_cell.angle_beta   90.00
_cell.angle_gamma   90.00
#
_symmetry.space_group_name_H-M   'P 1'
#
loop_
_entity.id
_entity.type
_entity.pdbx_description
1 polymer ?
#
loop_
_entity_poly.entity_id
_entity_poly.type
_entity_poly.pdbx_seq_one_letter_code
_entity_poly.pdbx_strand_id
1 'polypeptide(L)'
;MYSEGVADLELMVLYFPHMPPGEKDAALATIKDKARNRYFPAYEKVLKSHEQDYLVGNRLSRADVSLVELLYHVEELDPSALANFPLLEALRTRVSNLPTVKKFLQPGSQRKPFDDAKCVESTKTIFS
;
A
#
# COMPACT_ATOMS: atom_id res chain seq x y z
N MET A 1 -15.73 4.16 -2.32
CA MET A 1 -14.92 5.40 -2.35
C MET A 1 -13.51 5.21 -1.77
N TYR A 2 -13.29 5.11 -0.45
CA TYR A 2 -11.92 4.98 0.10
C TYR A 2 -11.20 3.69 -0.36
N SER A 3 -11.81 2.52 -0.20
CA SER A 3 -11.19 1.26 -0.64
C SER A 3 -10.99 1.16 -2.16
N GLU A 4 -11.82 1.83 -2.96
CA GLU A 4 -11.64 1.87 -4.42
C GLU A 4 -10.45 2.74 -4.81
N GLY A 5 -10.23 3.87 -4.12
CA GLY A 5 -9.04 4.69 -4.30
C GLY A 5 -7.75 3.98 -3.90
N VAL A 6 -7.80 3.10 -2.89
CA VAL A 6 -6.68 2.22 -2.53
C VAL A 6 -6.41 1.24 -3.67
N ALA A 7 -7.45 0.55 -4.14
CA ALA A 7 -7.34 -0.49 -5.17
C ALA A 7 -6.71 0.03 -6.48
N ASP A 8 -7.02 1.27 -6.89
CA ASP A 8 -6.48 1.87 -8.11
C ASP A 8 -4.94 2.00 -8.08
N LEU A 9 -4.35 2.45 -6.97
CA LEU A 9 -2.88 2.46 -6.82
C LEU A 9 -2.32 1.07 -6.55
N GLU A 10 -2.99 0.29 -5.71
CA GLU A 10 -2.56 -1.05 -5.31
C GLU A 10 -2.41 -1.99 -6.51
N LEU A 11 -3.35 -1.96 -7.46
CA LEU A 11 -3.26 -2.75 -8.69
C LEU A 11 -2.00 -2.41 -9.50
N MET A 12 -1.62 -1.13 -9.58
CA MET A 12 -0.39 -0.72 -10.29
C MET A 12 0.85 -1.25 -9.58
N VAL A 13 0.85 -1.19 -8.25
CA VAL A 13 1.95 -1.70 -7.42
C VAL A 13 2.07 -3.21 -7.55
N LEU A 14 0.98 -3.97 -7.38
CA LEU A 14 0.98 -5.43 -7.48
C LEU A 14 1.33 -5.94 -8.89
N TYR A 15 1.01 -5.18 -9.93
CA TYR A 15 1.35 -5.55 -11.31
C TYR A 15 2.80 -5.21 -11.68
N PHE A 16 3.48 -4.34 -10.93
CA PHE A 16 4.85 -3.89 -11.22
C PHE A 16 5.87 -5.04 -11.46
N PRO A 17 5.88 -6.13 -10.67
CA PRO A 17 6.76 -7.28 -10.92
C PRO A 17 6.60 -7.91 -12.31
N HIS A 18 5.35 -7.92 -12.80
CA HIS A 18 4.92 -8.60 -14.02
C HIS A 18 5.20 -7.79 -15.29
N MET A 19 5.54 -6.50 -15.14
CA MET A 19 5.84 -5.62 -16.27
C MET A 19 7.12 -6.02 -17.03
N PRO A 20 7.17 -5.78 -18.35
CA PRO A 20 8.38 -6.00 -19.15
C PRO A 20 9.57 -5.19 -18.60
N PRO A 21 10.81 -5.72 -18.64
CA PRO A 21 11.98 -5.01 -18.12
C PRO A 21 12.16 -3.59 -18.67
N GLY A 22 11.87 -3.37 -19.96
CA GLY A 22 12.00 -2.05 -20.61
C GLY A 22 10.96 -1.01 -20.18
N GLU A 23 9.92 -1.41 -19.45
CA GLU A 23 8.85 -0.52 -19.00
C GLU A 23 8.87 -0.27 -17.48
N LYS A 24 9.68 -1.02 -16.72
CA LYS A 24 9.69 -0.96 -15.26
C LYS A 24 10.04 0.42 -14.72
N ASP A 25 11.05 1.10 -15.27
CA ASP A 25 11.45 2.41 -14.75
C ASP A 25 10.34 3.46 -14.91
N ALA A 26 9.67 3.47 -16.06
CA ALA A 26 8.54 4.37 -16.32
C ALA A 26 7.32 4.05 -15.43
N ALA A 27 7.05 2.76 -15.22
CA ALA A 27 5.99 2.32 -14.32
C ALA A 27 6.27 2.70 -12.86
N LEU A 28 7.51 2.49 -12.39
CA LEU A 28 7.94 2.88 -11.06
C LEU A 28 7.82 4.40 -10.85
N ALA A 29 8.24 5.19 -11.82
CA ALA A 29 8.09 6.64 -11.78
C ALA A 29 6.60 7.04 -11.69
N THR A 30 5.73 6.39 -12.46
CA THR A 30 4.28 6.63 -12.44
C THR A 30 3.66 6.26 -11.09
N ILE A 31 4.03 5.12 -10.51
CA ILE A 31 3.56 4.69 -9.19
C ILE A 31 3.96 5.70 -8.12
N LYS A 32 5.23 6.12 -8.12
CA LYS A 32 5.77 7.10 -7.16
C LYS A 32 5.07 8.45 -7.29
N ASP A 33 4.90 8.95 -8.52
CA ASP A 33 4.19 10.20 -8.79
C ASP A 33 2.75 10.13 -8.29
N LYS A 34 2.01 9.08 -8.67
CA LYS A 34 0.63 8.90 -8.25
C LYS A 34 0.48 8.76 -6.73
N ALA A 35 1.35 8.00 -6.08
CA ALA A 35 1.36 7.88 -4.62
C ALA A 35 1.49 9.26 -3.97
N ARG A 36 2.54 10.01 -4.35
CA ARG A 36 2.91 11.28 -3.73
C ARG A 36 1.98 12.45 -4.09
N ASN A 37 1.48 12.48 -5.32
CA ASN A 37 0.78 13.66 -5.85
C ASN A 37 -0.73 13.47 -6.02
N ARG A 38 -1.25 12.23 -5.92
CA ARG A 38 -2.68 11.94 -6.06
C ARG A 38 -3.28 11.27 -4.84
N TYR A 39 -2.80 10.09 -4.47
CA TYR A 39 -3.50 9.25 -3.48
C TYR A 39 -3.15 9.62 -2.04
N PHE A 40 -1.86 9.71 -1.68
CA PHE A 40 -1.47 10.01 -0.29
C PHE A 40 -1.97 11.38 0.17
N PRO A 41 -1.88 12.47 -0.63
CA PRO A 41 -2.46 13.76 -0.24
C PRO A 41 -3.96 13.70 0.05
N ALA A 42 -4.70 12.85 -0.67
CA ALA A 42 -6.14 12.71 -0.46
C ALA A 42 -6.46 12.08 0.91
N TYR A 43 -5.77 10.99 1.27
CA TYR A 43 -5.97 10.33 2.57
C TYR A 43 -5.42 11.16 3.74
N GLU A 44 -4.26 11.81 3.56
CA GLU A 44 -3.72 12.74 4.55
C GLU A 44 -4.72 13.87 4.84
N LYS A 45 -5.34 14.42 3.78
CA LYS A 45 -6.38 15.45 3.91
C LYS A 45 -7.63 14.95 4.64
N VAL A 46 -8.04 13.69 4.41
CA VAL A 46 -9.18 13.08 5.12
C VAL A 46 -8.88 13.03 6.62
N LEU A 47 -7.76 12.43 7.01
CA LEU A 47 -7.33 12.33 8.41
C LEU A 47 -7.24 13.72 9.07
N LYS A 48 -6.70 14.71 8.34
CA LYS A 48 -6.60 16.10 8.80
C LYS A 48 -7.96 16.77 8.96
N SER A 49 -8.94 16.46 8.10
CA SER A 49 -10.23 17.16 8.07
C SER A 49 -11.11 16.88 9.29
N HIS A 50 -11.00 15.68 9.85
CA HIS A 50 -11.80 15.26 10.99
C HIS A 50 -10.97 15.04 12.26
N GLU A 51 -9.64 15.01 12.17
CA GLU A 51 -8.71 14.87 13.31
C GLU A 51 -9.00 13.62 14.16
N GLN A 52 -9.29 12.50 13.50
CA GLN A 52 -9.61 11.22 14.15
C GLN A 52 -8.54 10.18 13.85
N ASP A 53 -8.59 9.08 14.60
CA ASP A 53 -7.61 8.00 14.52
C ASP A 53 -7.80 7.08 13.31
N TYR A 54 -9.00 7.04 12.74
CA TYR A 54 -9.38 6.17 11.64
C TYR A 54 -10.08 6.95 10.53
N LEU A 55 -10.02 6.44 9.31
CA LEU A 55 -10.56 7.10 8.10
C LEU A 55 -12.08 7.30 8.14
N VAL A 56 -12.82 6.45 8.86
CA VAL A 56 -14.29 6.47 8.88
C VAL A 56 -14.81 6.21 10.29
N GLY A 57 -15.66 7.10 10.78
CA GLY A 57 -16.46 6.88 12.00
C GLY A 57 -15.65 6.67 13.27
N ASN A 58 -14.40 7.17 13.32
CA ASN A 58 -13.44 6.98 14.40
C ASN A 58 -13.32 5.53 14.91
N ARG A 59 -13.41 4.56 14.00
CA ARG A 59 -13.29 3.13 14.33
C ARG A 59 -12.55 2.41 13.21
N LEU A 60 -11.78 1.40 13.59
CA LEU A 60 -11.13 0.51 12.63
C LEU A 60 -12.16 -0.02 11.62
N SER A 61 -11.84 0.19 10.35
CA SER A 61 -12.61 -0.27 9.21
C SER A 61 -11.71 -0.98 8.20
N ARG A 62 -12.32 -1.62 7.19
CA ARG A 62 -11.57 -2.19 6.07
C ARG A 62 -10.74 -1.11 5.34
N ALA A 63 -11.18 0.14 5.32
CA ALA A 63 -10.45 1.21 4.65
C ALA A 63 -9.06 1.43 5.27
N ASP A 64 -8.96 1.39 6.61
CA ASP A 64 -7.70 1.58 7.31
C ASP A 64 -6.74 0.41 7.05
N VAL A 65 -7.25 -0.82 7.10
CA VAL A 65 -6.45 -2.02 6.84
C VAL A 65 -5.92 -2.04 5.41
N SER A 66 -6.79 -1.80 4.41
CA SER A 66 -6.39 -1.76 3.01
C SER A 66 -5.44 -0.61 2.70
N LEU A 67 -5.65 0.57 3.29
CA LEU A 67 -4.70 1.68 3.10
C LEU A 67 -3.33 1.30 3.67
N VAL A 68 -3.26 0.74 4.88
CA VAL A 68 -1.97 0.37 5.50
C VAL A 68 -1.25 -0.74 4.75
N GLU A 69 -1.97 -1.72 4.20
CA GLU A 69 -1.42 -2.70 3.26
C GLU A 69 -0.76 -2.02 2.05
N LEU A 70 -1.46 -1.08 1.40
CA LEU A 70 -0.91 -0.28 0.31
C LEU A 70 0.33 0.54 0.74
N LEU A 71 0.33 1.14 1.94
CA LEU A 71 1.50 1.89 2.42
C LEU A 71 2.74 0.99 2.52
N TYR A 72 2.60 -0.24 3.01
CA TYR A 72 3.70 -1.21 3.02
C TYR A 72 4.20 -1.50 1.60
N HIS A 73 3.31 -1.77 0.64
CA HIS A 73 3.73 -2.07 -0.73
C HIS A 73 4.44 -0.90 -1.40
N VAL A 74 3.99 0.34 -1.17
CA VAL A 74 4.65 1.53 -1.73
C VAL A 74 6.01 1.78 -1.07
N GLU A 75 6.14 1.60 0.25
CA GLU A 75 7.42 1.74 0.96
C GLU A 75 8.47 0.71 0.50
N GLU A 76 8.05 -0.50 0.13
CA GLU A 76 8.94 -1.51 -0.46
C GLU A 76 9.54 -1.06 -1.81
N LEU A 77 8.83 -0.21 -2.56
CA LEU A 77 9.32 0.39 -3.82
C LEU A 77 10.03 1.74 -3.62
N ASP A 78 9.71 2.43 -2.53
CA ASP A 78 10.21 3.77 -2.21
C ASP A 78 10.18 4.01 -0.68
N PRO A 79 11.30 3.77 0.02
CA PRO A 79 11.36 3.94 1.48
C PRO A 79 11.08 5.38 1.95
N SER A 80 11.14 6.37 1.05
CA SER A 80 10.89 7.77 1.36
C SER A 80 9.42 8.20 1.16
N ALA A 81 8.55 7.28 0.73
CA ALA A 81 7.20 7.63 0.25
C ALA A 81 6.32 8.31 1.31
N LEU A 82 6.50 8.00 2.60
CA LEU A 82 5.71 8.57 3.70
C LEU A 82 6.33 9.81 4.35
N ALA A 83 7.53 10.23 3.96
CA ALA A 83 8.29 11.27 4.66
C ALA A 83 7.55 12.62 4.81
N ASN A 84 6.63 12.93 3.90
CA ASN A 84 5.84 14.16 3.90
C ASN A 84 4.37 13.95 4.35
N PHE A 85 4.03 12.78 4.90
CA PHE A 85 2.66 12.37 5.25
C PHE A 85 2.58 11.85 6.69
N PRO A 86 2.75 12.74 7.69
CA PRO A 86 2.83 12.34 9.10
C PRO A 86 1.55 11.68 9.62
N LEU A 87 0.36 12.03 9.11
CA LEU A 87 -0.88 11.38 9.56
C LEU A 87 -1.02 9.98 8.98
N LEU A 88 -0.59 9.74 7.74
CA LEU A 88 -0.48 8.40 7.17
C LEU A 88 0.54 7.54 7.92
N GLU A 89 1.69 8.10 8.29
CA GLU A 89 2.68 7.40 9.12
C GLU A 89 2.11 7.02 10.49
N ALA A 90 1.36 7.93 11.12
CA ALA A 90 0.66 7.67 12.37
C ALA A 90 -0.43 6.59 12.22
N LEU A 91 -1.23 6.62 11.16
CA LEU A 91 -2.24 5.60 10.87
C LEU A 91 -1.60 4.22 10.67
N ARG A 92 -0.53 4.14 9.87
CA ARG A 92 0.26 2.91 9.67
C ARG A 92 0.72 2.35 11.00
N THR A 93 1.36 3.19 11.83
CA THR A 93 1.87 2.78 13.15
C THR A 93 0.74 2.29 14.05
N ARG A 94 -0.39 2.99 14.09
CA ARG A 94 -1.55 2.63 14.91
C ARG A 94 -2.13 1.28 14.49
N VAL A 95 -2.42 1.09 13.20
CA VAL A 95 -3.01 -0.15 12.66
C VAL A 95 -2.04 -1.32 12.78
N SER A 96 -0.76 -1.12 12.47
CA SER A 96 0.28 -2.17 12.60
C SER A 96 0.48 -2.63 14.04
N ASN A 97 0.16 -1.80 15.04
CA ASN A 97 0.25 -2.15 16.45
C ASN A 97 -0.98 -2.89 17.01
N LEU A 98 -2.07 -3.01 16.23
CA LEU A 98 -3.22 -3.82 16.64
C LEU A 98 -2.78 -5.28 16.84
N PRO A 99 -3.20 -5.99 17.91
CA PRO A 99 -2.66 -7.31 18.23
C PRO A 99 -2.74 -8.33 17.09
N THR A 100 -3.85 -8.33 16.34
CA THR A 100 -4.06 -9.24 15.20
C THR A 100 -3.18 -8.87 14.00
N VAL A 101 -3.08 -7.58 13.67
CA VAL A 101 -2.23 -7.09 12.58
C VAL A 101 -0.76 -7.29 12.93
N LYS A 102 -0.34 -6.93 14.14
CA LYS A 102 1.02 -7.14 14.64
C LYS A 102 1.43 -8.61 14.56
N LYS A 103 0.55 -9.54 14.98
CA LYS A 103 0.77 -10.98 14.81
C LYS A 103 0.88 -11.39 13.34
N PHE A 104 0.09 -10.79 12.46
CA PHE A 104 0.17 -11.03 11.02
C PHE A 104 1.45 -10.47 10.38
N LEU A 105 2.02 -9.40 10.92
CA LEU A 105 3.26 -8.80 10.43
C LEU A 105 4.53 -9.51 10.94
N GLN A 106 4.41 -10.42 11.91
CA GLN A 106 5.55 -11.17 12.43
C GLN A 106 6.05 -12.23 11.44
N PRO A 107 7.35 -12.57 11.47
CA PRO A 107 7.88 -13.71 10.73
C PRO A 107 7.12 -15.01 11.03
N GLY A 108 6.92 -15.82 10.00
CA GLY A 108 6.18 -17.09 10.11
C GLY A 108 4.66 -16.96 9.99
N SER A 109 4.13 -15.75 9.80
CA SER A 109 2.73 -15.56 9.44
C SER A 109 2.44 -16.01 8.00
N GLN A 110 1.18 -15.91 7.59
CA GLN A 110 0.77 -16.19 6.21
C GLN A 110 0.99 -15.01 5.25
N ARG A 111 1.48 -13.84 5.72
CA ARG A 111 1.82 -12.71 4.86
C ARG A 111 2.80 -13.17 3.78
N LYS A 112 2.51 -12.83 2.53
CA LYS A 112 3.36 -13.19 1.40
C LYS A 112 4.34 -12.04 1.13
N PRO A 113 5.57 -12.36 0.67
CA PRO A 113 6.46 -11.34 0.12
C PRO A 113 5.90 -10.81 -1.21
N PHE A 114 6.46 -9.70 -1.67
CA PHE A 114 6.22 -9.21 -3.02
C PHE A 114 6.69 -10.22 -4.07
N ASP A 115 6.05 -10.25 -5.25
CA ASP A 115 6.33 -11.24 -6.28
C ASP A 115 7.78 -11.10 -6.80
N ASP A 116 8.51 -12.21 -6.75
CA ASP A 116 9.84 -12.34 -7.34
C ASP A 116 9.76 -12.88 -8.78
N ALA A 117 10.92 -12.97 -9.45
CA ALA A 117 10.99 -13.47 -10.83
C ALA A 117 10.41 -14.89 -10.97
N LYS A 118 10.59 -15.74 -9.95
CA LYS A 118 10.07 -17.12 -9.93
C LYS A 118 8.55 -17.15 -9.83
N CYS A 119 7.96 -16.30 -8.99
CA CYS A 119 6.51 -16.15 -8.87
C CYS A 119 5.91 -15.66 -10.19
N VAL A 120 6.53 -14.65 -10.83
CA VAL A 120 6.09 -14.11 -12.13
C VAL A 120 6.12 -15.20 -13.22
N GLU A 121 7.19 -15.99 -13.30
CA GLU A 121 7.31 -17.10 -14.27
C GLU A 121 6.26 -18.19 -14.03
N SER A 122 6.06 -18.57 -12.75
CA SER A 122 5.05 -19.55 -12.36
C SER A 122 3.64 -19.08 -12.72
N THR A 123 3.34 -17.80 -12.45
CA THR A 123 2.05 -17.17 -12.76
C THR A 123 1.78 -17.21 -14.27
N LYS A 124 2.76 -16.84 -15.10
CA LYS A 124 2.65 -16.96 -16.56
C LYS A 124 2.37 -18.40 -16.96
N THR A 125 3.06 -19.38 -16.40
CA THR A 125 2.87 -20.79 -16.76
C THR A 125 1.48 -21.33 -16.40
N ILE A 126 0.90 -20.90 -15.28
CA ILE A 126 -0.39 -21.41 -14.78
C ILE A 126 -1.58 -20.74 -15.49
N PHE A 127 -1.48 -19.44 -15.80
CA PHE A 127 -2.61 -18.63 -16.25
C PHE A 127 -2.51 -18.16 -17.72
N SER A 128 -1.51 -18.62 -18.49
CA SER A 128 -1.47 -18.45 -19.96
C SER A 128 -2.22 -19.57 -20.67
#